data_AF-A0A959EUW0-F1
#
_entry.id   AF-A0A959EUW0-F1
#
_cell.length_a   1.000
_cell.length_b   1.000
_cell.length_c   1.000
_cell.angle_alpha   90.00
_cell.angle_beta   90.00
_cell.angle_gamma   90.00
#
_symmetry.space_group_name_H-M   'P 1'
#
loop_
_entity.id
_entity.type
_entity.pdbx_description
1 polymer ?
#
loop_
_entity_poly.entity_id
_entity_poly.type
_entity_poly.pdbx_seq_one_letter_code
_entity_poly.pdbx_strand_id
1 'polypeptide(L)' 'PHAQDELFAVAQPGSDRSLIGTVDTEKRQIWLLDGKGQVQSGFPLAGTTRFALTEGGAGKYLLVVGWEEQVYCYLVER' A
#
# COMPACT_ATOMS: atom_id res chain seq x y z
N PRO A 1 -10.54 9.49 15.75
CA PRO A 1 -10.74 9.15 14.33
C PRO A 1 -9.47 9.49 13.54
N HIS A 2 -8.94 8.55 12.76
CA HIS A 2 -7.79 8.81 11.88
C HIS A 2 -8.32 9.28 10.54
N ALA A 3 -7.87 10.45 10.08
CA ALA A 3 -8.23 10.94 8.76
C ALA A 3 -7.49 10.08 7.72
N GLN A 4 -8.26 9.48 6.81
CA GLN A 4 -7.69 8.91 5.59
C GLN A 4 -7.86 9.97 4.53
N ASP A 5 -6.76 10.61 4.15
CA ASP A 5 -6.76 11.72 3.21
C ASP A 5 -7.09 11.24 1.79
N GLU A 6 -6.65 10.03 1.47
CA GLU A 6 -6.87 9.40 0.18
C GLU A 6 -7.33 7.95 0.32
N LEU A 7 -8.18 7.52 -0.62
CA LEU A 7 -8.68 6.16 -0.78
C LEU A 7 -8.61 5.81 -2.27
N PHE A 8 -7.93 4.71 -2.62
CA PHE A 8 -7.75 4.31 -4.03
C PHE A 8 -7.64 2.79 -4.18
N ALA A 9 -7.93 2.31 -5.38
CA ALA A 9 -7.71 0.90 -5.72
C ALA A 9 -6.23 0.63 -5.94
N VAL A 10 -5.74 -0.49 -5.40
CA VAL A 10 -4.39 -1.00 -5.60
C VAL A 10 -4.51 -2.32 -6.35
N ALA A 11 -4.10 -2.34 -7.61
CA ALA A 11 -4.11 -3.56 -8.41
C ALA A 11 -3.17 -4.60 -7.80
N GLN A 12 -3.64 -5.85 -7.67
CA GLN A 12 -2.80 -6.94 -7.22
C GLN A 12 -2.18 -7.63 -8.46
N PRO A 13 -0.83 -7.71 -8.56
CA PRO A 13 -0.20 -8.34 -9.71
C PRO A 13 -0.63 -9.80 -9.88
N GLY A 14 -1.02 -10.15 -11.11
CA GLY A 14 -1.50 -11.50 -11.47
C GLY A 14 -2.94 -11.80 -11.06
N SER A 15 -3.74 -10.79 -10.71
CA SER A 15 -5.13 -10.94 -10.27
C SER A 15 -6.01 -9.82 -10.83
N ASP A 16 -7.26 -10.13 -11.17
CA ASP A 16 -8.28 -9.12 -11.51
C ASP A 16 -8.85 -8.42 -10.26
N ARG A 17 -8.40 -8.84 -9.07
CA ARG A 17 -8.81 -8.22 -7.80
C ARG A 17 -7.95 -7.01 -7.50
N SER A 18 -8.61 -6.00 -6.94
CA SER A 18 -7.96 -4.84 -6.35
C SER A 18 -8.07 -4.88 -4.84
N LEU A 19 -7.01 -4.48 -4.17
CA LEU A 19 -7.00 -4.11 -2.76
C LEU A 19 -7.35 -2.63 -2.62
N ILE A 20 -7.52 -2.18 -1.38
CA ILE A 20 -7.85 -0.79 -1.06
C ILE A 20 -6.64 -0.16 -0.39
N GLY A 21 -6.05 0.85 -1.03
CA GLY A 21 -4.98 1.65 -0.47
C GLY A 21 -5.52 2.92 0.17
N THR A 22 -4.95 3.30 1.32
CA THR A 22 -5.23 4.59 1.95
C THR A 22 -3.95 5.28 2.42
N VAL A 23 -4.01 6.61 2.54
CA VAL A 23 -2.91 7.46 3.03
C VAL A 23 -3.43 8.29 4.20
N ASP A 24 -2.66 8.31 5.27
CA ASP A 24 -2.77 9.23 6.40
C ASP A 24 -1.51 10.11 6.38
N THR A 25 -1.61 11.30 5.78
CA THR A 25 -0.48 12.21 5.57
C THR A 25 -0.04 12.87 6.88
N GLU A 26 -0.96 13.06 7.83
CA GLU A 26 -0.66 13.57 9.18
C GLU A 26 0.29 12.62 9.91
N LYS A 27 0.02 11.31 9.85
CA LYS A 27 0.87 10.28 10.46
C LYS A 27 1.97 9.76 9.55
N ARG A 28 1.99 10.16 8.29
CA ARG A 28 2.93 9.68 7.25
C ARG A 28 2.86 8.15 7.11
N GLN A 29 1.64 7.64 7.09
CA GLN A 29 1.36 6.21 7.03
C GLN A 29 0.52 5.88 5.80
N ILE A 30 0.81 4.72 5.23
CA ILE A 30 -0.04 4.08 4.24
C ILE A 30 -0.63 2.79 4.80
N TRP A 31 -1.84 2.48 4.36
CA TRP A 31 -2.54 1.25 4.71
C TRP A 31 -2.98 0.53 3.46
N LEU A 32 -3.02 -0.80 3.55
CA LEU A 32 -3.56 -1.66 2.52
C LEU A 32 -4.61 -2.56 3.15
N LEU A 33 -5.80 -2.58 2.58
CA LEU A 33 -6.93 -3.34 3.07
C LEU A 33 -7.44 -4.31 1.99
N ASP A 34 -7.99 -5.43 2.41
CA ASP A 34 -8.68 -6.37 1.53
C ASP A 34 -10.08 -5.88 1.11
N GLY A 35 -10.75 -6.65 0.25
CA GLY A 35 -12.11 -6.36 -0.19
C GLY A 35 -13.19 -6.45 0.91
N LYS A 36 -12.82 -6.80 2.14
CA LYS A 36 -13.68 -6.82 3.32
C LYS A 36 -13.34 -5.68 4.30
N GLY A 37 -12.38 -4.82 3.95
CA GLY A 37 -11.90 -3.74 4.82
C GLY A 37 -10.99 -4.23 5.95
N GLN A 38 -10.41 -5.43 5.85
CA GLN A 38 -9.42 -5.93 6.80
C GLN A 38 -8.02 -5.46 6.39
N VAL A 39 -7.25 -4.97 7.36
CA VAL A 39 -5.88 -4.51 7.12
C VAL A 39 -4.97 -5.70 6.80
N GLN A 40 -4.19 -5.57 5.73
CA GLN A 40 -3.19 -6.56 5.33
C GLN A 40 -2.06 -6.65 6.37
N SER A 41 -1.50 -7.85 6.53
CA SER A 41 -0.38 -8.06 7.46
C SER A 41 0.81 -7.16 7.12
N GLY A 42 1.47 -6.62 8.13
CA GLY A 42 2.62 -5.70 7.96
C GLY A 42 2.25 -4.24 7.71
N PHE A 43 0.96 -3.90 7.63
CA PHE A 43 0.51 -2.50 7.59
C PHE A 43 0.11 -2.00 8.99
N PRO A 44 0.27 -0.69 9.27
CA PRO A 44 0.69 0.37 8.34
C PRO A 44 2.18 0.38 8.02
N LEU A 45 2.53 0.98 6.88
CA LEU A 45 3.91 1.27 6.47
C LEU A 45 4.14 2.79 6.39
N ALA A 46 5.41 3.22 6.41
CA ALA A 46 5.75 4.61 6.19
C ALA A 46 5.49 5.00 4.72
N GLY A 47 4.90 6.17 4.51
CA GLY A 47 4.63 6.71 3.18
C GLY A 47 3.69 7.92 3.23
N THR A 48 3.82 8.81 2.25
CA THR A 48 3.07 10.07 2.21
C THR A 48 2.32 10.29 0.90
N THR A 49 2.29 9.30 0.02
CA THR A 49 1.64 9.37 -1.30
C THR A 49 0.82 8.12 -1.57
N ARG A 50 0.02 8.15 -2.64
CA ARG A 50 -0.46 6.92 -3.27
C ARG A 50 0.70 5.97 -3.57
N PHE A 51 0.41 4.68 -3.55
CA PHE A 51 1.38 3.62 -3.74
C PHE A 51 0.84 2.56 -4.71
N ALA A 52 1.73 1.71 -5.20
CA ALA A 52 1.38 0.62 -6.11
C ALA A 52 2.05 -0.69 -5.68
N LEU A 53 1.41 -1.81 -6.00
CA LEU A 53 2.02 -3.13 -5.94
C LEU A 53 2.49 -3.54 -7.34
N THR A 54 3.69 -4.10 -7.41
CA THR A 54 4.25 -4.72 -8.62
C THR A 54 4.86 -6.07 -8.28
N GLU A 55 5.13 -6.91 -9.29
CA GLU A 55 5.82 -8.18 -9.06
C GLU A 55 7.24 -7.93 -8.55
N GLY A 56 7.52 -8.51 -7.38
CA GLY A 56 8.88 -8.72 -6.89
C GLY A 56 9.36 -10.09 -7.33
N GLY A 57 10.66 -10.21 -7.62
CA GLY A 57 11.26 -11.51 -7.91
C GLY A 57 10.97 -12.55 -6.81
N ALA A 58 10.98 -13.83 -7.20
CA ALA A 58 10.73 -14.96 -6.31
C ALA A 58 9.34 -14.99 -5.63
N GLY A 59 8.29 -14.58 -6.35
CA GLY A 59 6.89 -14.75 -5.91
C GLY A 59 6.44 -13.76 -4.83
N LYS A 60 7.16 -12.65 -4.68
CA LYS A 60 6.86 -11.60 -3.69
C LYS A 60 6.24 -10.40 -4.38
N TYR A 61 5.64 -9.49 -3.63
CA TYR A 61 5.23 -8.19 -4.15
C TYR A 61 6.22 -7.11 -3.73
N LEU A 62 6.41 -6.13 -4.60
CA LEU A 62 7.08 -4.88 -4.27
C LEU A 62 6.01 -3.80 -4.14
N LEU A 63 5.92 -3.18 -2.97
CA LEU A 63 5.14 -1.98 -2.75
C LEU A 63 6.03 -0.76 -2.96
N VAL A 64 5.66 0.11 -3.89
CA VAL A 64 6.39 1.34 -4.22
C VAL A 64 5.59 2.53 -3.72
N VAL A 65 6.21 3.38 -2.89
CA VAL A 65 5.58 4.56 -2.30
C VAL A 65 6.55 5.73 -2.22
N GLY A 66 6.04 6.94 -2.37
CA GLY A 66 6.80 8.16 -2.08
C GLY A 66 6.81 8.48 -0.59
N TRP A 67 7.97 8.89 -0.09
CA TRP A 67 8.11 9.47 1.24
C TRP A 67 9.07 10.66 1.16
N GLU A 68 8.52 11.85 1.38
CA GLU A 68 9.24 13.12 1.18
C GLU A 68 9.83 13.23 -0.24
N GLU A 69 11.14 13.38 -0.38
CA GLU A 69 11.84 13.49 -1.67
C GLU A 69 12.37 12.14 -2.18
N GLN A 70 11.97 11.04 -1.54
CA GLN A 70 12.49 9.70 -1.84
C GLN A 70 11.37 8.73 -2.22
N VAL A 71 11.76 7.68 -2.94
CA VAL A 71 10.90 6.54 -3.26
C VAL A 71 11.39 5.34 -2.46
N TYR A 72 10.47 4.72 -1.71
CA TYR A 72 10.73 3.51 -0.94
C TYR A 72 10.06 2.32 -1.61
N CYS A 73 10.75 1.18 -1.54
CA CYS A 73 10.24 -0.10 -2.00
C CYS A 73 10.21 -1.07 -0.83
N TYR A 74 9.02 -1.53 -0.47
CA TYR A 74 8.83 -2.57 0.55
C TYR A 74 8.60 -3.90 -0.11
N LEU A 75 9.22 -4.94 0.45
CA LEU A 75 8.97 -6.31 0.05
C LEU A 75 7.81 -6.85 0.90
N VAL A 76 6.72 -7.19 0.24
CA VAL A 76 5.48 -7.66 0.85
C VAL A 76 5.20 -9.10 0.42
N GLU A 77 4.71 -9.90 1.36
CA GLU A 77 4.28 -11.26 1.08
C GLU A 77 2.93 -11.25 0.34
N ARG A 78 2.61 -12.37 -0.33
CA ARG A 78 1.35 -12.54 -1.05
C ARG A 78 0.18 -12.85 -0.13
#